data_AF-A0A3C1PBA0-F1
#
_entry.id   AF-A0A3C1PBA0-F1
#
_cell.length_a   1.000
_cell.length_b   1.000
_cell.length_c   1.000
_cell.angle_alpha   90.00
_cell.angle_beta   90.00
_cell.angle_gamma   90.00
#
_symmetry.space_group_name_H-M   'P 1'
#
loop_
_entity.id
_entity.type
_entity.pdbx_description
1 polymer ?
#
loop_
_entity_poly.entity_id
_entity_poly.type
_entity_poly.pdbx_seq_one_letter_code
_entity_poly.pdbx_strand_id
1 'polypeptide(L)' 'GQDAFVLYDTYGFPLELTQEIAEENGLTVDIKGFEAAMEEQRRRSQYAHETIDLTVQGSLDQLA' A
#
# COMPACT_ATOMS: atom_id res chain seq x y z
N GLY A 1 -2.77 -11.07 8.07
CA GLY A 1 -2.02 -9.95 7.50
C GLY A 1 -2.47 -9.59 6.11
N GLN A 2 -2.11 -10.40 5.12
CA GLN A 2 -2.18 -10.01 3.72
C GLN A 2 -3.61 -9.82 3.18
N ASP A 3 -4.56 -10.67 3.57
CA ASP A 3 -5.96 -10.52 3.13
C ASP A 3 -6.60 -9.24 3.70
N ALA A 4 -6.33 -8.92 4.97
CA ALA A 4 -6.76 -7.67 5.58
C ALA A 4 -6.11 -6.46 4.92
N PHE A 5 -4.85 -6.58 4.46
CA PHE A 5 -4.18 -5.54 3.71
C PHE A 5 -4.84 -5.29 2.36
N VAL A 6 -5.20 -6.35 1.63
CA VAL A 6 -5.92 -6.22 0.35
C VAL A 6 -7.30 -5.61 0.55
N LEU A 7 -8.03 -6.04 1.59
CA LEU A 7 -9.32 -5.46 1.95
C LEU A 7 -9.22 -3.96 2.22
N TYR A 8 -8.16 -3.54 2.91
CA TYR A 8 -7.89 -2.13 3.19
C TYR A 8 -7.43 -1.33 1.97
N ASP A 9 -6.38 -1.77 1.28
CA ASP A 9 -5.72 -1.02 0.21
C ASP A 9 -6.51 -1.06 -1.11
N THR A 10 -7.04 -2.22 -1.49
CA THR A 10 -7.74 -2.40 -2.77
C THR A 10 -9.23 -2.13 -2.67
N TYR A 11 -9.87 -2.59 -1.60
CA TYR A 11 -11.33 -2.50 -1.45
C TYR A 11 -11.77 -1.36 -0.53
N GLY A 12 -10.84 -0.70 0.19
CA GLY A 12 -11.16 0.41 1.09
C GLY A 12 -11.87 0.01 2.38
N PHE A 13 -11.85 -1.27 2.75
CA PHE A 13 -12.48 -1.76 3.96
C PHE A 13 -11.64 -1.42 5.20
N PRO A 14 -12.23 -0.81 6.24
CA PRO A 14 -11.53 -0.55 7.48
C PRO A 14 -10.99 -1.83 8.12
N LEU A 15 -9.79 -1.75 8.72
CA LEU A 15 -9.20 -2.87 9.45
C LEU A 15 -10.08 -3.28 10.65
N GLU A 16 -10.73 -2.32 11.32
CA GLU A 16 -11.69 -2.59 12.40
C GLU A 16 -12.87 -3.44 11.91
N LEU A 17 -13.49 -3.07 10.80
CA LEU A 17 -14.59 -3.86 10.22
C LEU A 17 -14.13 -5.27 9.80
N THR A 18 -12.92 -5.37 9.25
CA THR A 18 -12.34 -6.67 8.89
C THR A 18 -12.09 -7.54 10.14
N GLN A 19 -11.71 -6.94 11.26
CA GLN A 19 -11.54 -7.62 12.55
C GLN A 19 -12.87 -8.08 13.15
N GLU A 20 -13.88 -7.21 13.16
CA GLU A 20 -15.22 -7.54 13.65
C GLU A 20 -15.81 -8.74 12.89
N ILE A 21 -15.78 -8.71 11.56
CA ILE A 21 -16.30 -9.80 10.72
C ILE A 21 -15.49 -11.09 10.93
N ALA A 22 -14.17 -10.98 11.07
CA ALA A 22 -13.34 -12.16 11.34
C ALA A 22 -13.69 -12.78 12.69
N GLU A 23 -13.85 -11.97 13.74
CA GLU A 23 -14.18 -12.42 15.09
C GLU A 23 -15.58 -13.09 15.15
N GLU A 24 -16.57 -12.53 14.44
CA GLU A 24 -17.90 -13.15 14.29
C GLU A 24 -17.83 -14.55 13.67
N ASN A 25 -16.84 -14.79 12.80
CA ASN A 25 -16.61 -16.08 12.16
C ASN A 25 -15.62 -16.98 12.94
N GLY A 26 -15.22 -16.58 14.16
CA GLY A 26 -14.23 -17.31 14.97
C GLY A 26 -12.81 -17.27 14.39
N LEU A 27 -12.53 -16.31 13.51
CA LEU A 27 -11.23 -16.05 12.91
C LEU A 27 -10.57 -14.86 13.61
N THR A 28 -9.25 -14.75 13.46
CA THR A 28 -8.49 -13.60 13.94
C THR A 28 -7.71 -12.98 12.80
N VAL A 29 -7.70 -11.66 12.74
CA VAL A 29 -6.89 -10.93 11.76
C VAL A 29 -5.48 -10.82 12.31
N ASP A 30 -4.51 -11.29 11.52
CA ASP A 30 -3.09 -11.06 11.84
C ASP A 30 -2.72 -9.61 11.53
N ILE A 31 -2.70 -8.79 12.58
CA ILE A 31 -2.39 -7.35 12.56
C ILE A 31 -0.91 -7.12 12.23
N LYS A 32 0.00 -7.95 12.75
CA LYS A 32 1.45 -7.77 12.52
C LYS A 32 1.79 -7.93 11.05
N GLY A 33 1.19 -8.91 10.37
CA GLY A 33 1.36 -9.08 8.93
C GLY A 33 0.71 -7.94 8.12
N PHE A 34 -0.35 -7.31 8.63
CA PHE A 34 -0.94 -6.12 8.01
C PHE A 34 -0.01 -4.92 8.11
N GLU A 35 0.55 -4.65 9.30
CA GLU A 35 1.51 -3.56 9.53
C GLU A 35 2.77 -3.72 8.67
N ALA A 36 3.32 -4.94 8.59
CA ALA A 36 4.46 -5.23 7.73
C ALA A 36 4.18 -4.97 6.24
N ALA A 37 2.97 -5.31 5.76
CA ALA A 37 2.55 -5.04 4.39
C ALA A 37 2.38 -3.53 4.12
N MET A 38 1.81 -2.79 5.09
CA MET A 38 1.70 -1.32 5.04
C MET A 38 3.07 -0.64 4.99
N GLU A 39 4.03 -1.10 5.81
CA GLU A 39 5.40 -0.57 5.79
C GLU A 39 6.09 -0.83 4.44
N GLU A 40 5.93 -2.04 3.89
CA GLU A 40 6.51 -2.38 2.59
C GLU A 40 5.91 -1.54 1.46
N GLN A 41 4.58 -1.35 1.45
CA GLN A 41 3.92 -0.47 0.48
C GLN A 41 4.40 0.98 0.64
N ARG A 42 4.48 1.49 1.87
CA ARG A 42 4.97 2.86 2.15
C ARG A 42 6.40 3.05 1.65
N ARG A 43 7.26 2.06 1.89
CA ARG A 43 8.64 2.05 1.40
C ARG A 43 8.68 2.07 -0.12
N ARG A 44 7.86 1.26 -0.80
CA ARG A 44 7.73 1.27 -2.28
C ARG A 44 7.23 2.61 -2.81
N SER A 45 6.25 3.23 -2.17
CA SER A 45 5.73 4.54 -2.56
C SER A 45 6.76 5.67 -2.39
N GLN A 46 7.64 5.57 -1.39
CA GLN A 46 8.77 6.51 -1.22
C GLN A 46 9.77 6.40 -2.38
N TYR A 47 10.14 5.18 -2.80
CA TYR A 47 11.03 4.98 -3.95
C TYR A 47 10.39 5.38 -5.29
N ALA A 48 9.05 5.28 -5.41
CA ALA A 48 8.32 5.72 -6.60
C ALA A 48 8.30 7.24 -6.77
N HIS A 49 8.42 8.02 -5.70
CA HIS A 49 8.54 9.50 -5.78
C HIS A 49 9.94 9.97 -6.19
N GLU A 50 11.00 9.22 -5.89
CA GLU A 50 12.37 9.58 -6.27
C GLU A 50 12.69 9.26 -7.75
N THR A 51 11.90 8.39 -8.39
CA THR A 51 12.16 7.96 -9.78
C THR A 51 11.49 8.86 -10.84
N ILE A 52 10.53 9.71 -10.47
CA ILE A 52 9.81 10.56 -11.46
C ILE A 52 10.60 11.81 -11.85
N ASP A 53 11.58 12.26 -11.05
CA ASP A 53 12.25 13.55 -11.28
C ASP A 53 13.52 13.48 -12.15
N LEU A 54 13.96 12.29 -12.58
CA LEU A 54 15.22 12.12 -13.34
C LEU A 54 15.05 11.94 -14.87
N THR A 55 13.83 11.90 -15.40
CA THR A 55 13.60 11.62 -16.85
C THR A 55 13.02 12.78 -17.66
N VAL A 56 12.79 13.97 -17.09
CA VAL A 56 12.13 15.08 -17.80
C VAL A 56 13.09 16.20 -18.26
N GLN A 57 14.35 16.24 -17.82
CA GLN A 57 15.25 17.36 -18.17
C GLN A 57 16.06 17.19 -19.47
N GLY A 58 15.98 16.05 -20.17
CA GLY A 58 16.83 15.77 -21.35
C GLY A 58 16.28 16.12 -22.73
N SER A 59 15.00 16.51 -22.85
CA SER A 59 14.30 16.48 -24.17
C SER A 59 13.90 17.84 -24.74
N LEU A 60 14.24 18.96 -24.09
CA LEU A 60 13.81 20.30 -24.54
C LEU A 60 14.91 21.19 -25.13
N ASP A 61 16.13 20.69 -25.33
CA ASP A 61 17.25 21.47 -25.90
C ASP A 61 17.49 21.26 -27.41
N GLN A 62 16.66 20.48 -28.12
CA GLN A 62 16.86 20.18 -29.56
C GLN A 62 15.84 20.81 -30.53
N LEU A 63 15.05 21.79 -30.10
CA LEU A 63 14.12 22.51 -31.00
C LEU A 63 14.25 24.05 -30.89
N ALA A 64 15.48 24.55 -30.87
CA ALA A 64 15.80 25.97 -31.10
C ALA A 64 16.64 26.12 -32.37
#